data_AF-A0A946CF61-F1
#
_entry.id   AF-A0A946CF61-F1
#
_cell.length_a   1.000
_cell.length_b   1.000
_cell.length_c   1.000
_cell.angle_alpha   90.00
_cell.angle_beta   90.00
_cell.angle_gamma   90.00
#
_symmetry.space_group_name_H-M   'P 1'
#
loop_
_entity.id
_entity.type
_entity.pdbx_description
1 polymer ?
#
loop_
_entity_poly.entity_id
_entity_poly.type
_entity_poly.pdbx_seq_one_letter_code
_entity_poly.pdbx_strand_id
1 'polypeptide(L)'
;MANTFELSGTLKVLEETQTFASGFSKREFVIEVPDGKYPQMVKFEVVRDKIDLLNSMSIGDELKVTFDIRGNEYKGRYYVNLNAWKIEGNSGNQGETPEDPQPSSFDSSFDSEPDPSDDDIPF
;
A
#
# COMPACT_ATOMS: atom_id res chain seq x y z
N MET A 1 30.43 -0.33 3.07
CA MET A 1 29.28 0.59 3.24
C MET A 1 28.13 -0.04 2.49
N ALA A 2 27.00 -0.30 3.15
CA ALA A 2 25.81 -0.76 2.46
C ALA A 2 25.17 0.47 1.83
N ASN A 3 25.08 0.50 0.50
CA ASN A 3 24.40 1.59 -0.19
C ASN A 3 22.90 1.33 -0.12
N THR A 4 22.18 2.25 0.51
CA THR A 4 20.72 2.25 0.56
C THR A 4 20.19 3.06 -0.63
N PHE A 5 19.18 2.51 -1.30
CA PHE A 5 18.48 3.14 -2.40
C PHE A 5 16.99 3.24 -2.10
N GLU A 6 16.32 4.18 -2.74
CA GLU A 6 14.88 4.38 -2.65
C GLU A 6 14.28 4.44 -4.05
N LEU A 7 13.11 3.83 -4.23
CA LEU A 7 12.35 3.87 -5.46
C LEU A 7 10.86 3.93 -5.15
N SER A 8 10.13 4.79 -5.86
CA SER A 8 8.68 4.93 -5.70
C SER A 8 7.96 4.48 -6.98
N GLY A 9 6.84 3.80 -6.82
CA GLY A 9 6.06 3.29 -7.94
C GLY A 9 4.78 2.59 -7.49
N THR A 10 4.00 2.12 -8.47
CA THR A 10 2.72 1.46 -8.22
C THR A 10 2.90 -0.06 -8.19
N LEU A 11 2.40 -0.74 -7.15
CA LEU A 11 2.43 -2.21 -7.06
C LEU A 11 1.60 -2.83 -8.19
N LYS A 12 2.21 -3.62 -9.07
CA LYS A 12 1.52 -4.32 -10.17
C LYS A 12 1.40 -5.81 -9.96
N VAL A 13 2.42 -6.41 -9.34
CA VAL A 13 2.48 -7.86 -9.11
C VAL A 13 2.94 -8.10 -7.69
N LEU A 14 2.22 -8.98 -7.00
CA LEU A 14 2.60 -9.50 -5.69
C LEU A 14 2.55 -11.02 -5.77
N GLU A 15 3.71 -11.67 -5.70
CA GLU A 15 3.80 -13.13 -5.77
C GLU A 15 3.49 -13.79 -4.42
N GLU A 16 3.32 -15.10 -4.43
CA GLU A 16 3.21 -15.90 -3.21
C GLU A 16 4.56 -16.04 -2.49
N THR A 17 4.51 -16.24 -1.18
CA THR A 17 5.71 -16.47 -0.37
C THR A 17 6.33 -17.82 -0.70
N GLN A 18 7.58 -17.81 -1.16
CA GLN A 18 8.37 -19.01 -1.42
C GLN A 18 9.13 -19.39 -0.15
N THR A 19 8.91 -20.62 0.33
CA THR A 19 9.60 -21.18 1.51
C THR A 19 10.52 -22.31 1.09
N PHE A 20 11.77 -22.27 1.54
CA PHE A 20 12.80 -23.26 1.22
C PHE A 20 13.05 -24.16 2.43
N ALA A 21 13.50 -25.39 2.17
CA ALA A 21 13.80 -26.38 3.22
C ALA A 21 14.83 -25.92 4.26
N SER A 22 15.62 -24.89 3.95
CA SER A 22 16.57 -24.25 4.88
C SER A 22 15.92 -23.34 5.94
N GLY A 23 14.60 -23.17 5.91
CA GLY A 23 13.89 -22.18 6.72
C GLY A 23 14.03 -20.75 6.18
N PHE A 24 14.66 -20.58 5.02
CA PHE A 24 14.65 -19.31 4.31
C PHE A 24 13.30 -19.13 3.61
N SER A 25 12.69 -17.97 3.78
CA SER A 25 11.50 -17.55 3.05
C SER A 25 11.80 -16.24 2.33
N LYS A 26 11.23 -16.11 1.13
CA LYS A 26 11.23 -14.85 0.38
C LYS A 26 9.89 -14.64 -0.30
N ARG A 27 9.56 -13.39 -0.58
CA ARG A 27 8.42 -13.00 -1.39
C ARG A 27 8.87 -11.97 -2.42
N GLU A 28 8.41 -12.12 -3.65
CA GLU A 28 8.77 -11.23 -4.76
C GLU A 28 7.58 -10.35 -5.14
N PHE A 29 7.87 -9.12 -5.56
CA PHE A 29 6.86 -8.17 -6.02
C PHE A 29 7.44 -7.25 -7.10
N VAL A 30 6.56 -6.66 -7.91
CA VAL A 30 6.94 -5.75 -9.00
C VAL A 30 6.20 -4.43 -8.84
N ILE A 31 6.95 -3.33 -8.86
CA ILE A 31 6.38 -1.98 -8.98
C ILE A 31 6.60 -1.43 -10.38
N GLU A 32 5.64 -0.68 -10.87
CA GLU A 32 5.76 0.16 -12.05
C GLU A 32 6.30 1.53 -11.62
N VAL A 33 7.47 1.88 -12.14
CA VAL A 33 8.11 3.17 -11.90
C VAL A 33 7.86 4.07 -13.11
N PRO A 34 7.28 5.27 -12.93
CA PRO A 34 7.09 6.20 -14.02
C PRO A 34 8.45 6.72 -14.51
N ASP A 35 8.76 6.49 -15.78
CA ASP A 35 9.94 7.02 -16.46
C ASP A 35 9.54 7.63 -17.82
N GLY A 36 9.02 8.86 -17.77
CA GLY A 36 8.53 9.58 -18.94
C GLY A 36 7.48 8.79 -19.72
N LYS A 37 7.82 8.39 -20.95
CA LYS A 37 6.93 7.61 -21.84
C LYS A 37 7.09 6.09 -21.67
N TYR A 38 8.07 5.62 -20.89
CA TYR A 38 8.47 4.21 -20.83
C TYR A 38 8.53 3.73 -19.38
N PRO A 39 7.37 3.47 -18.74
CA PRO A 39 7.34 3.00 -17.37
C PRO A 39 8.14 1.70 -17.22
N GLN A 40 8.89 1.60 -16.13
CA GLN A 40 9.77 0.47 -15.85
C GLN A 40 9.12 -0.48 -14.85
N MET A 41 9.08 -1.76 -15.16
CA MET A 41 8.63 -2.81 -14.24
C MET A 41 9.84 -3.31 -13.45
N VAL A 42 9.97 -2.88 -12.20
CA VAL A 42 11.13 -3.20 -11.35
C VAL A 42 10.73 -4.24 -10.31
N LYS A 43 11.43 -5.38 -10.34
CA LYS A 43 11.20 -6.50 -9.40
C LYS A 43 12.05 -6.35 -8.15
N PHE A 44 11.43 -6.56 -7.00
CA PHE A 44 12.04 -6.57 -5.68
C PHE A 44 11.81 -7.91 -4.98
N GLU A 45 12.68 -8.24 -4.05
CA GLU A 45 12.49 -9.36 -3.12
C GLU A 45 12.50 -8.86 -1.68
N VAL A 46 11.72 -9.54 -0.84
CA VAL A 46 11.69 -9.35 0.60
C VAL A 46 11.99 -10.69 1.26
N VAL A 47 12.84 -10.68 2.28
CA VAL A 47 13.30 -11.90 2.95
C VAL A 47 12.84 -11.98 4.40
N ARG A 48 12.57 -13.20 4.87
CA ARG A 48 12.31 -13.55 6.29
C ARG A 48 11.23 -12.67 6.95
N ASP A 49 11.61 -11.93 8.00
CA ASP A 49 10.77 -11.13 8.89
C ASP A 49 10.12 -9.93 8.20
N LYS A 50 10.63 -9.54 7.03
CA LYS A 50 10.10 -8.41 6.27
C LYS A 50 8.95 -8.78 5.36
N ILE A 51 8.69 -10.08 5.15
CA ILE A 51 7.61 -10.54 4.27
C ILE A 51 6.25 -10.01 4.74
N ASP A 52 6.08 -9.86 6.05
CA ASP A 52 4.84 -9.34 6.64
C ASP A 52 4.53 -7.89 6.24
N LEU A 53 5.53 -7.11 5.82
CA LEU A 53 5.33 -5.75 5.28
C LEU A 53 4.44 -5.76 4.04
N LEU A 54 4.48 -6.83 3.25
CA LEU A 54 3.68 -6.96 2.03
C LEU A 54 2.24 -7.42 2.29
N ASN A 55 1.92 -7.90 3.50
CA ASN A 55 0.57 -8.41 3.80
C ASN A 55 -0.49 -7.31 3.82
N SER A 56 -0.09 -6.07 4.10
CA SER A 56 -0.98 -4.91 4.14
C SER A 56 -1.09 -4.17 2.80
N MET A 57 -0.45 -4.67 1.74
CA MET A 57 -0.37 -3.98 0.45
C MET A 57 -1.23 -4.67 -0.60
N SER A 58 -1.86 -3.87 -1.46
CA SER A 58 -2.74 -4.33 -2.53
C SER A 58 -2.21 -3.90 -3.90
N ILE A 59 -2.50 -4.70 -4.92
CA ILE A 59 -2.18 -4.34 -6.31
C ILE A 59 -2.87 -3.00 -6.63
N GLY A 60 -2.11 -2.04 -7.16
CA GLY A 60 -2.54 -0.67 -7.42
C GLY A 60 -2.05 0.34 -6.38
N ASP A 61 -1.52 -0.10 -5.25
CA ASP A 61 -1.01 0.82 -4.22
C ASP A 61 0.26 1.54 -4.67
N GLU A 62 0.36 2.82 -4.32
CA GLU A 62 1.61 3.57 -4.47
C GLU A 62 2.54 3.27 -3.30
N LEU A 63 3.72 2.75 -3.62
CA LEU A 63 4.72 2.30 -2.66
C LEU A 63 6.00 3.12 -2.79
N LYS A 64 6.60 3.45 -1.65
CA LYS A 64 8.00 3.84 -1.54
C LYS A 64 8.80 2.66 -1.00
N VAL A 65 9.69 2.12 -1.82
CA VAL A 65 10.53 0.96 -1.52
C VAL A 65 11.93 1.43 -1.18
N THR A 66 12.42 1.10 0.02
CA THR A 66 13.82 1.27 0.40
C THR A 66 14.52 -0.09 0.35
N PHE A 67 15.63 -0.15 -0.37
CA PHE A 67 16.29 -1.41 -0.70
C PHE A 67 17.81 -1.29 -0.74
N ASP A 68 18.45 -2.46 -0.76
CA ASP A 68 19.86 -2.63 -1.05
C ASP A 68 20.05 -3.49 -2.30
N ILE A 69 21.15 -3.28 -3.03
CA ILE A 69 21.50 -4.06 -4.22
C ILE A 69 22.44 -5.18 -3.79
N ARG A 70 22.03 -6.42 -4.00
CA ARG A 70 22.84 -7.61 -3.71
C ARG A 70 23.29 -8.27 -5.00
N GLY A 71 24.59 -8.51 -5.11
CA GLY A 71 25.17 -9.32 -6.17
C GLY A 71 25.49 -10.71 -5.63
N ASN A 72 25.13 -11.76 -6.37
CA ASN A 72 25.56 -13.12 -6.12
C ASN A 72 26.08 -13.77 -7.39
N GLU A 73 27.17 -14.52 -7.25
CA GLU A 73 27.74 -15.31 -8.34
C GLU A 73 27.31 -16.78 -8.17
N TYR A 74 26.88 -17.39 -9.26
CA TYR A 74 26.57 -18.81 -9.30
C TYR A 74 26.98 -19.39 -10.66
N LYS A 75 27.96 -20.30 -10.65
CA LYS A 75 28.47 -21.02 -11.83
C LYS A 75 28.93 -20.08 -12.95
N GLY A 76 29.69 -19.06 -12.61
CA GLY A 76 30.21 -18.03 -13.50
C GLY A 76 29.18 -17.00 -13.95
N ARG A 77 27.94 -17.06 -13.44
CA ARG A 77 26.87 -16.11 -13.75
C ARG A 77 26.62 -15.19 -12.56
N TYR A 78 26.48 -13.90 -12.84
CA TYR A 78 26.22 -12.88 -11.83
C TYR A 78 24.74 -12.53 -11.85
N TYR A 79 24.14 -12.54 -10.66
CA TYR A 79 22.74 -12.22 -10.44
C TYR A 79 22.68 -11.01 -9.53
N VAL A 80 21.69 -10.14 -9.79
CA VAL A 80 21.43 -8.97 -8.99
C VAL A 80 20.04 -9.10 -8.40
N ASN A 81 19.95 -8.94 -7.09
CA ASN A 81 18.71 -8.91 -6.35
C ASN A 81 18.54 -7.55 -5.68
N LEU A 82 17.34 -6.99 -5.80
CA LEU A 82 16.94 -5.78 -5.10
C LEU A 82 16.22 -6.20 -3.82
N ASN A 83 16.97 -6.22 -2.71
CA ASN A 83 16.45 -6.64 -1.42
C ASN A 83 15.78 -5.45 -0.73
N ALA A 84 14.45 -5.46 -0.71
CA ALA A 84 13.63 -4.47 -0.05
C ALA A 84 13.51 -4.80 1.45
N TRP A 85 13.88 -3.85 2.30
CA TRP A 85 13.86 -4.03 3.76
C TRP A 85 12.93 -3.05 4.48
N LYS A 86 12.48 -2.00 3.78
CA LYS A 86 11.42 -1.09 4.22
C LYS A 86 10.54 -0.74 3.02
N ILE A 87 9.23 -0.82 3.21
CA ILE A 87 8.24 -0.50 2.20
C ILE A 87 7.16 0.35 2.88
N GLU A 88 6.89 1.51 2.33
CA GLU A 88 5.86 2.44 2.81
C GLU A 88 4.79 2.51 1.74
N GLY A 89 3.61 1.97 2.01
CA GLY A 89 2.46 2.09 1.13
C GLY A 89 1.62 3.29 1.54
N ASN A 90 1.10 4.03 0.56
CA ASN A 90 0.05 5.02 0.81
C ASN A 90 -1.31 4.29 0.87
N SER A 91 -1.41 3.26 1.70
CA SER A 91 -2.72 2.79 2.13
C SER A 91 -3.29 3.95 2.93
N GLY A 92 -4.30 4.63 2.37
CA GLY A 92 -5.10 5.57 3.13
C GLY A 92 -5.38 4.94 4.47
N ASN A 93 -4.93 5.61 5.53
CA ASN A 93 -5.15 5.22 6.92
C ASN A 93 -6.49 4.50 7.06
N GLN A 94 -6.45 3.18 7.20
CA GLN A 94 -7.38 2.51 8.09
C GLN A 94 -6.64 2.27 9.40
N GLY A 95 -6.08 3.36 9.94
CA GLY A 95 -6.04 3.55 11.38
C GLY A 95 -7.44 4.00 11.76
N GLU A 96 -8.35 3.04 11.99
CA GLU A 96 -9.54 3.30 12.78
C GLU A 96 -9.05 3.79 14.14
N THR A 97 -9.06 5.10 14.30
CA THR A 97 -9.07 5.70 15.63
C THR A 97 -10.41 5.28 16.24
N PRO A 98 -10.48 4.71 17.45
CA PRO A 98 -11.76 4.41 18.05
C PRO A 98 -12.53 5.73 18.19
N GLU A 99 -13.55 5.88 17.36
CA GLU A 99 -14.49 6.98 17.43
C GLU A 99 -15.29 6.78 18.72
N ASP A 100 -15.06 7.70 19.67
CA ASP A 100 -15.78 7.77 20.92
C ASP A 100 -17.28 7.91 20.61
N PRO A 101 -18.18 7.04 21.11
CA PRO A 101 -19.60 7.14 20.82
C PRO A 101 -20.17 8.39 21.50
N GLN A 102 -20.44 9.44 20.73
CA GLN A 102 -21.28 10.54 21.20
C GLN A 102 -22.71 10.03 21.46
N PRO A 103 -23.26 10.20 22.68
CA PRO A 103 -24.63 9.84 22.95
C PRO A 103 -25.60 10.83 22.31
N SER A 104 -26.48 10.29 21.45
CA SER A 104 -27.63 10.94 20.85
C SER A 104 -28.55 11.49 21.94
N SER A 105 -28.69 12.82 22.01
CA SER A 105 -29.75 13.46 22.79
C SER A 105 -30.97 13.61 21.91
N PHE A 106 -31.91 12.68 22.07
CA PHE A 106 -33.31 12.89 21.76
C PHE A 106 -33.84 13.98 22.69
N ASP A 107 -34.35 15.07 22.13
CA ASP A 107 -35.43 15.79 22.80
C ASP A 107 -36.48 16.21 21.76
N SER A 108 -37.69 15.81 22.07
CA SER A 108 -38.90 15.97 21.26
C SER A 108 -39.79 16.98 21.97
N SER A 109 -40.11 18.08 21.32
CA SER A 109 -41.19 18.97 21.73
C SER A 109 -41.78 19.59 20.46
N PHE A 110 -43.02 19.22 20.10
CA PHE A 110 -44.22 20.05 20.33
C PHE A 110 -44.16 21.32 19.45
N ASP A 111 -45.05 21.65 18.53
CA ASP A 111 -46.45 21.30 18.28
C ASP A 111 -46.89 22.15 17.07
N SER A 112 -48.11 21.88 16.61
CA SER A 112 -48.94 22.69 15.71
C SER A 112 -48.96 22.33 14.21
N GLU A 113 -50.19 22.02 13.83
CA GLU A 113 -50.79 21.50 12.61
C GLU A 113 -51.13 22.68 11.63
N PRO A 114 -51.94 22.53 10.57
CA PRO A 114 -51.50 22.57 9.18
C PRO A 114 -51.95 23.83 8.38
N ASP A 115 -51.73 23.75 7.05
CA ASP A 115 -52.48 24.35 5.91
C ASP A 115 -51.83 25.53 5.12
N PRO A 116 -52.28 25.81 3.88
CA PRO A 116 -51.44 25.75 2.68
C PRO A 116 -51.31 27.10 1.97
N SER A 117 -50.29 27.28 1.13
CA SER A 117 -50.29 28.35 0.13
C SER A 117 -49.47 27.93 -1.09
N ASP A 118 -50.21 27.69 -2.17
CA ASP A 118 -49.77 27.96 -3.54
C ASP A 118 -49.21 29.39 -3.67
N ASP A 119 -48.44 29.60 -4.75
CA ASP A 119 -48.02 30.88 -5.32
C ASP A 119 -46.90 31.65 -4.59
N ASP A 120 -45.65 31.43 -5.04
CA ASP A 120 -44.74 32.53 -5.45
C ASP A 120 -43.37 32.00 -5.94
N ILE A 121 -43.29 31.60 -7.22
CA ILE A 121 -42.02 31.52 -7.95
C ILE A 121 -41.90 32.81 -8.80
N PRO A 122 -41.04 33.78 -8.42
CA PRO A 122 -40.73 34.97 -9.23
C PRO A 122 -39.62 34.68 -10.25
N PHE A 123 -39.50 35.29 -11.44
CA PHE A 123 -40.34 36.14 -12.31
C PHE A 123 -39.93 35.81 -13.75
#